data_AF-Q04745-F1
#
_entry.id   AF-Q04745-F1
#
_cell.length_a   1.000
_cell.length_b   1.000
_cell.length_c   1.000
_cell.angle_alpha   90.00
_cell.angle_beta   90.00
_cell.angle_gamma   90.00
#
_symmetry.space_group_name_H-M   'P 1'
#
loop_
_entity.id
_entity.type
_entity.pdbx_description
1 polymer ?
#
loop_
_entity_poly.entity_id
_entity_poly.type
_entity_poly.pdbx_seq_one_letter_code
_entity_poly.pdbx_strand_id
1 'polypeptide(L)'
;MGLTSQLIPTLVCLLACTSNFVHGHKCDITLQEIIKTLNILTARKNSCMELPVTDVFAAPENTTEKETFCRASTVLRHIYRHHTCMKSLLSGLDRNLSSMANMTCSVHEAKKSTLKDFLERLKTIMKEKYSKC
;
A
#
# COMPACT_ATOMS: atom_id res chain seq x y z
N MET A 1 -15.57 52.87 -12.66
CA MET A 1 -14.94 51.86 -13.54
C MET A 1 -13.80 51.22 -12.75
N GLY A 2 -13.98 50.02 -12.20
CA GLY A 2 -12.93 49.43 -11.33
C GLY A 2 -13.11 47.96 -10.95
N LEU A 3 -14.00 47.21 -11.61
CA LEU A 3 -14.27 45.81 -11.27
C LEU A 3 -13.28 44.81 -11.87
N THR A 4 -12.40 45.22 -12.78
CA THR A 4 -11.48 44.32 -13.47
C THR A 4 -10.24 43.94 -12.67
N SER A 5 -9.79 44.78 -11.71
CA SER A 5 -8.56 44.49 -10.94
C SER A 5 -8.77 43.48 -9.82
N GLN A 6 -9.99 43.29 -9.32
CA GLN A 6 -10.29 42.31 -8.25
C GLN A 6 -10.51 40.89 -8.75
N LEU A 7 -10.91 40.70 -10.01
CA LEU A 7 -11.16 39.37 -10.59
C LEU A 7 -9.86 38.60 -10.90
N ILE A 8 -8.78 39.31 -11.23
CA ILE A 8 -7.51 38.70 -11.62
C ILE A 8 -6.85 37.96 -10.44
N PRO A 9 -6.73 38.55 -9.23
CA PRO A 9 -6.20 37.82 -8.06
C PRO A 9 -7.03 36.60 -7.69
N THR A 10 -8.37 36.69 -7.79
CA THR A 10 -9.25 35.55 -7.48
C THR A 10 -9.08 34.42 -8.47
N LEU A 11 -8.99 34.72 -9.77
CA LEU A 11 -8.75 33.72 -10.82
C LEU A 11 -7.36 33.08 -10.69
N VAL A 12 -6.32 33.87 -10.41
CA VAL A 12 -4.96 33.36 -10.17
C VAL A 12 -4.92 32.48 -8.92
N CYS A 13 -5.61 32.87 -7.84
CA CYS A 13 -5.73 32.06 -6.63
C CYS A 13 -6.49 30.75 -6.89
N LEU A 14 -7.57 30.78 -7.65
CA LEU A 14 -8.31 29.55 -8.04
C LEU A 14 -7.46 28.63 -8.93
N LEU A 15 -6.69 29.18 -9.88
CA LEU A 15 -5.77 28.41 -10.72
C LEU A 15 -4.60 27.81 -9.93
N ALA A 16 -4.00 28.57 -9.01
CA ALA A 16 -2.94 28.08 -8.13
C ALA A 16 -3.45 27.04 -7.11
N CYS A 17 -4.68 27.20 -6.61
CA CYS A 17 -5.31 26.23 -5.71
C CYS A 17 -5.66 24.93 -6.46
N THR A 18 -6.21 25.02 -7.68
CA THR A 18 -6.49 23.82 -8.48
C THR A 18 -5.21 23.09 -8.88
N SER A 19 -4.11 23.79 -9.20
CA SER A 19 -2.83 23.14 -9.48
C SER A 19 -2.23 22.41 -8.26
N ASN A 20 -2.38 22.95 -7.05
CA ASN A 20 -1.94 22.28 -5.82
C ASN A 20 -2.84 21.09 -5.45
N PHE A 21 -4.15 21.18 -5.68
CA PHE A 21 -5.07 20.05 -5.49
C PHE A 21 -4.82 18.91 -6.50
N VAL A 22 -4.46 19.24 -7.74
CA VAL A 22 -4.09 18.23 -8.74
C VAL A 22 -2.77 17.54 -8.39
N HIS A 23 -1.85 18.23 -7.69
CA HIS A 23 -0.61 17.61 -7.21
C HIS A 23 -0.85 16.52 -6.15
N GLY A 24 -1.91 16.66 -5.33
CA GLY A 24 -2.33 15.62 -4.38
C GLY A 24 -2.90 14.36 -5.05
N HIS A 25 -3.21 14.42 -6.34
CA HIS A 25 -3.84 13.33 -7.11
C HIS A 25 -2.83 12.43 -7.86
N LYS A 26 -1.52 12.70 -7.75
CA LYS A 26 -0.49 11.95 -8.49
C LYS A 26 -0.23 10.56 -7.93
N CYS A 27 -0.29 10.38 -6.61
CA CYS A 27 -0.20 9.04 -6.03
C CYS A 27 -1.53 8.29 -6.18
N ASP A 28 -1.47 7.09 -6.72
CA ASP A 28 -2.59 6.15 -6.83
C ASP A 28 -3.35 6.03 -5.49
N ILE A 29 -4.67 6.20 -5.52
CA ILE A 29 -5.57 6.06 -4.37
C ILE A 29 -5.37 4.69 -3.67
N THR A 30 -5.09 3.65 -4.46
CA THR A 30 -4.79 2.30 -3.97
C THR A 30 -3.57 2.29 -3.05
N LEU A 31 -2.51 3.05 -3.39
CA LEU A 31 -1.31 3.15 -2.59
C LEU A 31 -1.58 3.81 -1.23
N GLN A 32 -2.39 4.88 -1.24
CA GLN A 32 -2.81 5.56 -0.01
C GLN A 32 -3.61 4.63 0.92
N GLU A 33 -4.57 3.88 0.37
CA GLU A 33 -5.39 2.94 1.14
C GLU A 33 -4.58 1.73 1.66
N ILE A 34 -3.57 1.27 0.91
CA ILE A 34 -2.60 0.28 1.40
C ILE A 34 -1.85 0.83 2.61
N ILE A 35 -1.26 2.03 2.53
CA ILE A 35 -0.49 2.62 3.62
C ILE A 35 -1.36 2.83 4.86
N LYS A 36 -2.59 3.32 4.69
CA LYS A 36 -3.57 3.48 5.77
C LYS A 36 -3.89 2.15 6.45
N THR A 37 -4.16 1.11 5.67
CA THR A 37 -4.42 -0.24 6.19
C THR A 37 -3.22 -0.81 6.95
N LEU A 38 -2.01 -0.62 6.41
CA LEU A 38 -0.76 -1.05 7.04
C LEU A 38 -0.49 -0.31 8.35
N ASN A 39 -0.77 0.99 8.44
CA ASN A 39 -0.65 1.75 9.69
C ASN A 39 -1.58 1.17 10.77
N ILE A 40 -2.82 0.82 10.42
CA ILE A 40 -3.78 0.20 11.36
C ILE A 40 -3.31 -1.19 11.79
N LEU A 41 -2.84 -2.01 10.85
CA LEU A 41 -2.37 -3.37 11.15
C LEU A 41 -1.14 -3.34 12.05
N THR A 42 -0.11 -2.58 11.69
CA THR A 42 1.18 -2.54 12.41
C THR A 42 1.09 -1.92 13.80
N ALA A 43 0.07 -1.09 14.07
CA ALA A 43 -0.19 -0.57 15.42
C ALA A 43 -0.74 -1.63 16.40
N ARG A 44 -1.28 -2.76 15.90
CA ARG A 44 -1.87 -3.79 16.75
C ARG A 44 -0.80 -4.68 17.38
N LYS A 45 -0.99 -5.01 18.65
CA LYS A 45 -0.19 -6.00 19.39
C LYS A 45 -1.10 -7.16 19.77
N ASN A 46 -1.14 -8.20 18.94
CA ASN A 46 -1.90 -9.43 19.21
C ASN A 46 -1.08 -10.66 18.83
N SER A 47 -1.46 -11.84 19.33
CA SER A 47 -0.74 -13.10 19.08
C SER A 47 -0.63 -13.47 17.60
N CYS A 48 -1.53 -12.97 16.76
CA CYS A 48 -1.52 -13.26 15.33
C CYS A 48 -0.33 -12.58 14.61
N MET A 49 0.26 -11.55 15.21
CA MET A 49 1.47 -10.90 14.70
C MET A 49 2.70 -11.81 14.72
N GLU A 50 2.68 -12.84 15.56
CA GLU A 50 3.75 -13.85 15.68
C GLU A 50 3.56 -15.03 14.73
N LEU A 51 2.50 -15.04 13.91
CA LEU A 51 2.27 -16.12 12.93
C LEU A 51 3.42 -16.16 11.92
N PRO A 52 3.99 -17.34 11.63
CA PRO A 52 5.02 -17.48 10.62
C PRO A 52 4.42 -17.31 9.24
N VAL A 53 5.04 -16.45 8.43
CA VAL A 53 4.65 -16.19 7.04
C VAL A 53 5.86 -16.36 6.13
N THR A 54 5.63 -16.65 4.85
CA THR A 54 6.71 -16.72 3.87
C THR A 54 7.32 -15.34 3.64
N ASP A 55 8.66 -15.24 3.73
CA ASP A 55 9.41 -13.99 3.53
C ASP A 55 9.62 -13.74 2.03
N VAL A 56 8.59 -13.20 1.36
CA VAL A 56 8.61 -12.90 -0.08
C VAL A 56 9.53 -11.73 -0.45
N PHE A 57 10.01 -10.97 0.52
CA PHE A 57 10.92 -9.84 0.31
C PHE A 57 12.40 -10.27 0.29
N ALA A 58 12.67 -11.55 0.54
CA ALA A 58 14.00 -12.16 0.36
C ALA A 58 14.20 -12.75 -1.06
N ALA A 59 13.26 -12.52 -1.97
CA ALA A 59 13.36 -12.95 -3.37
C ALA A 59 14.55 -12.25 -4.08
N PRO A 60 15.08 -12.84 -5.18
CA PRO A 60 16.22 -12.26 -5.88
C PRO A 60 15.93 -10.84 -6.41
N GLU A 61 16.96 -10.01 -6.53
CA GLU A 61 16.86 -8.58 -6.91
C GLU A 61 16.16 -8.34 -8.26
N ASN A 62 16.07 -9.36 -9.12
CA ASN A 62 15.37 -9.28 -10.42
C ASN A 62 13.85 -9.47 -10.32
N THR A 63 13.30 -9.67 -9.11
CA THR A 63 11.85 -9.82 -8.91
C THR A 63 11.15 -8.50 -9.21
N THR A 64 10.25 -8.50 -10.19
CA THR A 64 9.52 -7.28 -10.56
C THR A 64 8.64 -6.78 -9.41
N GLU A 65 8.32 -5.49 -9.42
CA GLU A 65 7.40 -4.90 -8.43
C GLU A 65 6.03 -5.61 -8.42
N LYS A 66 5.48 -5.88 -9.61
CA LYS A 66 4.20 -6.60 -9.75
C LYS A 66 4.25 -8.00 -9.16
N GLU A 67 5.34 -8.74 -9.40
CA GLU A 67 5.55 -10.06 -8.83
C GLU A 67 5.66 -9.99 -7.30
N THR A 68 6.40 -9.00 -6.76
CA THR A 68 6.50 -8.76 -5.31
C THR A 68 5.12 -8.52 -4.68
N PHE A 69 4.28 -7.67 -5.28
CA PHE A 69 2.92 -7.42 -4.79
C PHE A 69 2.02 -8.65 -4.90
N CYS A 70 2.14 -9.43 -5.97
CA CYS A 70 1.40 -10.66 -6.12
C CYS A 70 1.77 -11.69 -5.02
N ARG A 71 3.07 -11.89 -4.77
CA ARG A 71 3.53 -12.83 -3.74
C ARG A 71 3.10 -12.38 -2.36
N ALA A 72 3.20 -11.07 -2.08
CA ALA A 72 2.73 -10.50 -0.82
C ALA A 72 1.22 -10.70 -0.64
N SER A 73 0.41 -10.47 -1.67
CA SER A 73 -1.04 -10.69 -1.60
C SER A 73 -1.39 -12.16 -1.38
N THR A 74 -0.64 -13.08 -1.99
CA THR A 74 -0.78 -14.53 -1.81
C THR A 74 -0.50 -14.96 -0.36
N VAL A 75 0.53 -14.40 0.28
CA VAL A 75 0.83 -14.64 1.70
C VAL A 75 -0.31 -14.14 2.60
N LEU A 76 -0.81 -12.93 2.39
CA LEU A 76 -1.94 -12.38 3.16
C LEU A 76 -3.19 -13.24 2.99
N ARG A 77 -3.46 -13.70 1.76
CA ARG A 77 -4.55 -14.60 1.42
C ARG A 77 -4.51 -15.90 2.18
N HIS A 78 -3.32 -16.48 2.32
CA HIS A 78 -3.16 -17.66 3.15
C HIS A 78 -3.57 -17.37 4.60
N ILE A 79 -3.14 -16.25 5.17
CA ILE A 79 -3.42 -15.93 6.57
C ILE A 79 -4.90 -15.71 6.84
N TYR A 80 -5.58 -14.82 6.12
CA TYR A 80 -6.98 -14.51 6.44
C TYR A 80 -7.96 -15.65 6.09
N ARG A 81 -7.53 -16.64 5.30
CA ARG A 81 -8.31 -17.85 5.00
C ARG A 81 -8.20 -18.91 6.11
N HIS A 82 -7.05 -19.03 6.76
CA HIS A 82 -6.79 -20.05 7.79
C HIS A 82 -6.88 -19.52 9.22
N HIS A 83 -6.80 -18.21 9.40
CA HIS A 83 -6.87 -17.55 10.71
C HIS A 83 -7.97 -16.48 10.71
N THR A 84 -8.68 -16.36 11.83
CA THR A 84 -9.78 -15.39 12.00
C THR A 84 -9.28 -13.97 12.28
N CYS A 85 -8.00 -13.82 12.64
CA CYS A 85 -7.41 -12.56 13.04
C CYS A 85 -7.41 -11.54 11.90
N MET A 86 -7.95 -10.34 12.17
CA MET A 86 -7.83 -9.18 11.28
C MET A 86 -8.32 -9.46 9.85
N LYS A 87 -9.24 -10.42 9.70
CA LYS A 87 -9.68 -10.94 8.40
C LYS A 87 -10.10 -9.83 7.43
N SER A 88 -10.89 -8.86 7.90
CA SER A 88 -11.34 -7.73 7.07
C SER A 88 -10.17 -6.89 6.56
N LEU A 89 -9.26 -6.47 7.45
CA LEU A 89 -8.09 -5.65 7.10
C LEU A 89 -7.12 -6.38 6.17
N LEU A 90 -6.79 -7.64 6.48
CA LEU A 90 -5.89 -8.45 5.65
C LEU A 90 -6.52 -8.75 4.28
N SER A 91 -7.83 -9.00 4.22
CA SER A 91 -8.53 -9.20 2.95
C SER A 91 -8.60 -7.93 2.09
N GLY A 92 -8.77 -6.76 2.72
CA GLY A 92 -8.70 -5.47 2.03
C GLY A 92 -7.29 -5.19 1.47
N LEU A 93 -6.27 -5.48 2.27
CA LEU A 93 -4.88 -5.35 1.85
C LEU A 93 -4.51 -6.30 0.69
N ASP A 94 -4.94 -7.57 0.74
CA ASP A 94 -4.80 -8.53 -0.38
C ASP A 94 -5.45 -7.99 -1.65
N ARG A 95 -6.68 -7.48 -1.58
CA ARG A 95 -7.39 -6.93 -2.75
C ARG A 95 -6.61 -5.78 -3.40
N ASN A 96 -6.13 -4.84 -2.60
CA ASN A 96 -5.39 -3.68 -3.13
C ASN A 96 -4.06 -4.10 -3.75
N LEU A 97 -3.29 -4.97 -3.09
CA LEU A 97 -2.03 -5.51 -3.63
C LEU A 97 -2.25 -6.32 -4.91
N SER A 98 -3.28 -7.18 -4.92
CA SER A 98 -3.65 -7.98 -6.09
C SER A 98 -4.03 -7.10 -7.27
N SER A 99 -4.71 -5.97 -7.02
CA SER A 99 -5.03 -4.97 -8.06
C SER A 99 -3.77 -4.32 -8.64
N MET A 100 -2.79 -3.96 -7.79
CA MET A 100 -1.52 -3.39 -8.24
C MET A 100 -0.65 -4.40 -9.01
N ALA A 101 -0.67 -5.66 -8.59
CA ALA A 101 0.04 -6.73 -9.28
C ALA A 101 -0.56 -7.02 -10.66
N ASN A 102 -1.90 -7.11 -10.73
CA ASN A 102 -2.67 -7.47 -11.92
C ASN A 102 -2.17 -8.76 -12.60
N MET A 103 -1.81 -9.76 -11.78
CA MET A 103 -1.37 -11.08 -12.22
C MET A 103 -1.55 -12.13 -11.12
N THR A 104 -1.38 -13.40 -11.47
CA THR A 104 -1.26 -14.52 -10.54
C THR A 104 0.20 -14.96 -10.45
N CYS A 105 0.60 -15.48 -9.30
CA CYS A 105 1.96 -15.93 -9.03
C CYS A 105 1.92 -17.15 -8.10
N SER A 106 3.03 -17.88 -8.06
CA SER A 106 3.25 -18.96 -7.11
C SER A 106 4.31 -18.53 -6.09
N VAL A 107 4.16 -18.97 -4.84
CA VAL A 107 5.06 -18.66 -3.72
C VAL A 107 5.72 -19.96 -3.27
N HIS A 108 7.05 -20.04 -3.36
CA HIS A 108 7.82 -21.25 -3.08
C HIS A 108 8.97 -21.03 -2.07
N GLU A 109 9.06 -19.84 -1.49
CA GLU A 109 10.17 -19.47 -0.62
C GLU A 109 10.13 -20.24 0.72
N ALA A 110 11.27 -20.84 1.07
CA ALA A 110 11.44 -21.60 2.30
C ALA A 110 11.57 -20.69 3.53
N LYS A 111 12.15 -19.50 3.36
CA LYS A 111 12.41 -18.57 4.45
C LYS A 111 11.10 -18.03 5.02
N LYS A 112 11.04 -18.00 6.36
CA LYS A 112 9.90 -17.45 7.10
C LYS A 112 10.28 -16.17 7.82
N SER A 113 9.29 -15.32 8.03
CA SER A 113 9.32 -14.17 8.96
C SER A 113 8.08 -14.22 9.84
N THR A 114 7.97 -13.31 10.81
CA THR A 114 6.70 -13.07 11.49
C THR A 114 5.76 -12.25 10.58
N LEU A 115 4.44 -12.36 10.82
CA LEU A 115 3.47 -11.48 10.16
C LEU A 115 3.75 -10.00 10.45
N LYS A 116 4.22 -9.70 11.67
CA LYS A 116 4.64 -8.34 12.06
C LYS A 116 5.74 -7.80 11.15
N ASP A 117 6.84 -8.55 11.03
CA ASP A 117 8.00 -8.14 10.24
C ASP A 117 7.64 -8.01 8.77
N PHE A 118 6.80 -8.92 8.27
CA PHE A 118 6.27 -8.87 6.91
C PHE A 118 5.48 -7.57 6.67
N LEU A 119 4.56 -7.21 7.57
CA LEU A 119 3.73 -6.02 7.43
C LEU A 119 4.53 -4.72 7.57
N GLU A 120 5.52 -4.67 8.48
CA GLU A 120 6.40 -3.52 8.61
C GLU A 120 7.30 -3.33 7.39
N ARG A 121 7.87 -4.42 6.83
CA ARG A 121 8.63 -4.34 5.56
C ARG A 121 7.76 -3.85 4.42
N LEU A 122 6.56 -4.41 4.27
CA LEU A 122 5.61 -3.98 3.25
C LEU A 122 5.25 -2.50 3.42
N LYS A 123 5.06 -2.02 4.65
CA LYS A 123 4.79 -0.62 4.96
C LYS A 123 5.95 0.30 4.57
N THR A 124 7.19 -0.11 4.81
CA THR A 124 8.37 0.63 4.36
C THR A 124 8.40 0.74 2.83
N ILE A 125 8.24 -0.37 2.11
CA ILE A 125 8.21 -0.40 0.64
C ILE A 125 7.12 0.54 0.10
N MET A 126 5.91 0.49 0.68
CA MET A 126 4.80 1.30 0.23
C MET A 126 5.01 2.80 0.51
N LYS A 127 5.61 3.15 1.65
CA LYS A 127 5.98 4.53 1.96
C LYS A 127 7.08 5.06 1.05
N GLU A 128 8.09 4.25 0.74
CA GLU A 128 9.13 4.60 -0.23
C GLU A 128 8.52 4.84 -1.62
N LYS A 129 7.60 3.98 -2.06
CA LYS A 129 6.88 4.18 -3.32
C LYS A 129 6.07 5.48 -3.30
N TYR A 130 5.36 5.75 -2.20
CA TYR A 130 4.58 6.98 -2.04
C TYR A 130 5.44 8.25 -2.05
N SER A 131 6.64 8.17 -1.47
CA SER A 131 7.59 9.31 -1.46
C SER A 131 8.12 9.69 -2.85
N LYS A 132 7.92 8.84 -3.87
CA LYS A 132 8.43 9.01 -5.24
C LYS A 132 7.37 9.52 -6.24
N CYS A 133 6.14 9.81 -5.83
CA CYS A 133 5.03 10.15 -6.76
C CYS A 133 5.08 11.55 -7.45
#